data_AF-A0A9D1L7Z6-F1
#
_entry.id   AF-A0A9D1L7Z6-F1
#
_cell.length_a   1.000
_cell.length_b   1.000
_cell.length_c   1.000
_cell.angle_alpha   90.00
_cell.angle_beta   90.00
_cell.angle_gamma   90.00
#
_symmetry.space_group_name_H-M   'P 1'
#
loop_
_entity.id
_entity.type
_entity.pdbx_description
1 polymer ?
#
loop_
_entity_poly.entity_id
_entity_poly.type
_entity_poly.pdbx_seq_one_letter_code
_entity_poly.pdbx_strand_id
1 'polypeptide(L)' 'MNTTKVIGINGSSCKDGNTAILISTVFEELHKNGIGTELIQLPEVNIDPCKMCEVRG' A
#
# COMPACT_ATOMS: atom_id res chain seq x y z
N MET A 1 -17.58 -11.85 -13.09
CA MET A 1 -17.66 -11.80 -11.62
C MET A 1 -16.67 -10.75 -11.15
N ASN A 2 -17.11 -9.71 -10.45
CA ASN A 2 -16.19 -8.70 -9.93
C ASN A 2 -15.53 -9.28 -8.67
N THR A 3 -14.27 -9.64 -8.77
CA THR A 3 -13.48 -10.11 -7.64
C THR A 3 -13.08 -8.92 -6.78
N THR A 4 -13.49 -8.91 -5.51
CA THR A 4 -13.03 -7.90 -4.53
C THR A 4 -11.51 -8.02 -4.38
N LYS A 5 -10.80 -6.90 -4.55
CA LYS A 5 -9.35 -6.79 -4.39
C LYS A 5 -9.04 -5.72 -3.35
N VAL A 6 -8.19 -6.05 -2.39
CA VAL A 6 -7.75 -5.13 -1.33
C VAL A 6 -6.34 -4.64 -1.64
N ILE A 7 -6.13 -3.32 -1.57
CA ILE A 7 -4.81 -2.71 -1.74
C ILE A 7 -4.36 -2.18 -0.39
N GLY A 8 -3.22 -2.68 0.09
CA GLY A 8 -2.54 -2.16 1.27
C GLY A 8 -1.50 -1.13 0.84
N ILE A 9 -1.51 0.05 1.48
CA ILE A 9 -0.53 1.11 1.23
C ILE A 9 0.36 1.22 2.47
N ASN A 10 1.64 0.86 2.35
CA ASN A 10 2.62 1.02 3.41
C ASN A 10 3.35 2.37 3.25
N GLY A 11 3.04 3.32 4.13
CA GLY A 11 3.72 4.62 4.19
C GLY A 11 4.93 4.69 5.13
N SER A 12 5.28 3.59 5.81
CA SER A 12 6.46 3.55 6.66
C SER A 12 7.73 3.65 5.80
N SER A 13 8.72 4.41 6.24
CA SER A 13 10.00 4.61 5.52
C SER A 13 10.82 3.33 5.38
N CYS A 14 10.61 2.35 6.26
CA CYS A 14 11.31 1.07 6.25
C CYS A 14 10.57 0.06 5.38
N LYS A 15 11.15 -0.24 4.21
CA LYS A 15 10.73 -1.38 3.38
C LYS A 15 10.81 -2.67 4.21
N ASP A 16 9.77 -3.50 4.10
CA ASP A 16 9.68 -4.81 4.77
C ASP A 16 9.86 -4.76 6.31
N GLY A 17 9.69 -3.58 6.92
CA GLY A 17 9.72 -3.40 8.36
C GLY A 17 8.42 -3.85 9.05
N ASN A 18 8.30 -3.51 10.33
CA ASN A 18 7.16 -3.90 11.17
C ASN A 18 5.80 -3.58 10.53
N THR A 19 5.66 -2.42 9.87
CA THR A 19 4.41 -2.02 9.21
C THR A 19 4.06 -2.95 8.04
N ALA A 20 5.04 -3.37 7.25
CA ALA A 20 4.81 -4.33 6.16
C ALA A 20 4.39 -5.70 6.72
N ILE A 21 5.03 -6.14 7.82
CA ILE A 21 4.66 -7.38 8.52
C ILE A 21 3.22 -7.34 9.02
N LEU A 22 2.81 -6.23 9.66
CA LEU A 22 1.44 -6.04 10.14
C LEU A 22 0.42 -6.11 8.99
N ILE A 23 0.72 -5.48 7.85
CA ILE A 23 -0.16 -5.53 6.67
C ILE A 23 -0.23 -6.96 6.11
N SER A 24 0.90 -7.67 6.03
CA SER A 24 0.94 -9.08 5.61
C SER A 24 0.09 -9.97 6.51
N THR A 25 0.12 -9.77 7.84
CA THR A 25 -0.75 -10.51 8.76
C THR A 25 -2.24 -10.29 8.47
N VAL A 26 -2.65 -9.07 8.10
CA VAL A 26 -4.03 -8.80 7.68
C VAL A 26 -4.33 -9.48 6.33
N PHE A 27 -3.37 -9.46 5.40
CA PHE A 27 -3.53 -10.09 4.09
C PHE A 27 -3.72 -11.61 4.19
N GLU A 28 -3.04 -12.29 5.11
CA GLU A 28 -3.24 -13.72 5.33
C GLU A 28 -4.71 -14.07 5.59
N GLU A 29 -5.43 -13.26 6.36
CA GLU A 29 -6.86 -13.49 6.63
C GLU A 29 -7.74 -13.21 5.41
N LEU A 30 -7.40 -12.19 4.62
CA LEU A 30 -8.09 -11.88 3.37
C LEU A 30 -7.91 -13.00 2.33
N HIS A 31 -6.70 -13.55 2.23
CA HIS A 31 -6.38 -14.65 1.32
C HIS A 31 -7.16 -15.92 1.68
N LYS A 32 -7.32 -16.23 2.97
CA LYS A 32 -8.17 -17.35 3.43
C LYS A 32 -9.63 -17.21 2.98
N ASN A 33 -10.11 -15.98 2.83
CA ASN A 33 -11.46 -15.68 2.34
C ASN A 33 -11.54 -15.55 0.80
N GLY A 34 -10.45 -15.90 0.07
CA GLY A 34 -10.39 -15.83 -1.38
C GLY A 34 -10.32 -14.40 -1.94
N ILE A 35 -9.94 -13.41 -1.11
CA ILE A 35 -9.82 -12.02 -1.51
C ILE A 35 -8.39 -11.78 -2.00
N GLY A 36 -8.24 -11.31 -3.24
CA GLY A 36 -6.94 -10.94 -3.77
C GLY A 36 -6.39 -9.68 -3.08
N THR A 37 -5.09 -9.65 -2.81
CA THR A 37 -4.44 -8.48 -2.21
C THR A 37 -3.24 -8.00 -3.02
N GLU A 38 -2.89 -6.73 -2.83
CA GLU A 38 -1.68 -6.10 -3.39
C GLU A 38 -1.09 -5.14 -2.37
N LEU A 39 0.23 -5.16 -2.19
CA LEU A 39 0.95 -4.25 -1.29
C LEU A 39 1.71 -3.21 -2.10
N ILE A 40 1.41 -1.93 -1.89
CA ILE A 40 2.18 -0.80 -2.41
C ILE A 40 3.05 -0.26 -1.27
N GLN A 41 4.37 -0.31 -1.44
CA GLN A 41 5.32 0.25 -0.47
C GLN A 41 5.80 1.62 -0.94
N LEU A 42 5.36 2.68 -0.28
CA LEU A 42 5.71 4.05 -0.66
C LEU A 42 7.22 4.36 -0.66
N PRO A 43 8.09 3.75 0.18
CA PRO A 43 9.54 3.96 0.09
C PRO A 43 10.15 3.56 -1.26
N GLU A 44 9.49 2.68 -2.01
CA GLU A 44 9.95 2.23 -3.32
C GLU A 44 9.33 3.01 -4.49
N VAL A 45 8.36 3.87 -4.19
CA VAL A 45 7.66 4.67 -5.18
C VAL A 45 8.33 6.04 -5.23
N ASN A 46 8.76 6.46 -6.41
CA ASN A 46 9.15 7.85 -6.61
C ASN A 46 7.87 8.71 -6.62
N ILE A 47 7.62 9.43 -5.52
CA ILE A 47 6.45 10.29 -5.36
C ILE A 47 6.85 11.71 -5.74
N ASP A 48 6.21 12.26 -6.77
CA ASP A 48 6.40 13.64 -7.16
C ASP A 48 6.07 14.59 -5.98
N PRO A 49 6.76 15.74 -5.89
CA PRO A 49 6.42 16.75 -4.90
C PRO A 49 4.96 17.22 -5.05
N CYS A 50 4.43 17.78 -3.96
CA CYS A 50 3.07 18.28 -3.92
C CYS A 50 2.88 19.40 -4.95
N LYS A 51 1.99 19.16 -5.92
CA LYS A 51 1.67 20.13 -6.98
C LYS A 51 0.87 21.34 -6.48
N MET A 52 0.39 21.34 -5.23
CA MET A 52 -0.57 22.33 -4.73
C MET A 52 -0.01 23.75 -4.64
N CYS A 53 1.20 23.91 -4.12
CA CYS A 53 1.83 25.23 -3.97
C CYS A 53 2.48 25.71 -5.27
N GLU A 54 2.69 24.81 -6.24
CA GLU A 54 3.35 25.10 -7.52
C GLU A 54 2.40 25.69 -8.59
N VAL A 55 1.06 25.58 -8.42
CA VAL A 55 0.08 26.19 -9.36
C VAL A 55 -0.10 27.71 -9.14
N ARG A 56 0.74 28.33 -8.31
CA ARG A 56 0.77 29.78 -8.08
C ARG A 56 2.16 30.33 -8.38
N GLY A 57 2.48 30.47 -9.66
CA GLY A 57 3.71 31.08 -10.17
C GLY A 57 3.73 31.10 -11.68
#